data_AF-A0A7I7JZH1-F1
#
_entry.id   AF-A0A7I7JZH1-F1
#
_cell.length_a   1.000
_cell.length_b   1.000
_cell.length_c   1.000
_cell.angle_alpha   90.00
_cell.angle_beta   90.00
_cell.angle_gamma   90.00
#
_symmetry.space_group_name_H-M   'P 1'
#
loop_
_entity.id
_entity.type
_entity.pdbx_description
1 polymer ?
#
loop_
_entity_poly.entity_id
_entity_poly.type
_entity_poly.pdbx_seq_one_letter_code
_entity_poly.pdbx_strand_id
1 'polypeptide(L)'
;MVAPHIADEVRHPLVASAPVTLEVFDRPAGGVAPSFDTVRTSPSSELIVELDAAAEWLGVQPEEILLAALGRVFGRTRGDGAVSVDVTGGQRWLHHPVSLLCAAAVPMGPTELLQGAHAALSDAPGVAGPQSEVLLEVGPAANQAASHALTVHVHRVGDALQADWSYDTTRLDRYSVEEMAEQFPLALIEITSDAAAPL
;
A
#
# COMPACT_ATOMS: atom_id res chain seq x y z
N MET A 1 -7.23 -18.21 -55.59
CA MET A 1 -7.54 -19.16 -54.50
C MET A 1 -7.31 -18.39 -53.20
N VAL A 2 -8.37 -17.86 -52.61
CA VAL A 2 -8.30 -17.03 -51.38
C VAL A 2 -8.75 -17.93 -50.23
N ALA A 3 -7.91 -18.08 -49.20
CA ALA A 3 -8.26 -18.79 -47.98
C ALA A 3 -9.12 -17.88 -47.08
N PRO A 4 -10.15 -18.38 -46.38
CA PRO A 4 -10.88 -17.59 -45.41
C PRO A 4 -10.13 -17.56 -44.08
N HIS A 5 -10.00 -16.36 -43.51
CA HIS A 5 -9.48 -16.13 -42.17
C HIS A 5 -10.59 -16.44 -41.16
N ILE A 6 -10.42 -17.48 -40.34
CA ILE A 6 -11.25 -17.68 -39.15
C ILE A 6 -10.55 -16.96 -38.01
N ALA A 7 -11.14 -15.88 -37.52
CA ALA A 7 -10.83 -15.32 -36.21
C ALA A 7 -11.86 -15.90 -35.25
N ASP A 8 -11.41 -16.78 -34.35
CA ASP A 8 -12.19 -17.18 -33.18
C ASP A 8 -11.52 -16.55 -31.96
N GLU A 9 -11.80 -15.27 -31.74
CA GLU A 9 -11.52 -14.63 -30.46
C GLU A 9 -12.54 -15.17 -29.47
N VAL A 10 -12.14 -16.21 -28.73
CA VAL A 10 -12.83 -16.62 -27.52
C VAL A 10 -12.70 -15.48 -26.51
N ARG A 11 -13.69 -14.58 -26.51
CA ARG A 11 -13.88 -13.63 -25.42
C ARG A 11 -14.29 -14.40 -24.19
N HIS A 12 -13.31 -14.78 -23.38
CA HIS A 12 -13.59 -15.18 -22.01
C HIS A 12 -14.28 -13.99 -21.33
N PRO A 13 -15.51 -14.15 -20.81
CA PRO A 13 -16.06 -13.13 -19.94
C PRO A 13 -15.09 -12.98 -18.77
N LEU A 14 -14.54 -11.78 -18.60
CA LEU A 14 -13.83 -11.39 -17.38
C LEU A 14 -14.83 -11.53 -16.25
N VAL A 15 -14.81 -12.67 -15.58
CA VAL A 15 -15.47 -12.83 -14.30
C VAL A 15 -14.66 -11.94 -13.36
N ALA A 16 -15.16 -10.72 -13.14
CA ALA A 16 -14.70 -9.85 -12.08
C ALA A 16 -15.08 -10.53 -10.75
N SER A 17 -14.28 -11.53 -10.35
CA SER A 17 -14.31 -12.02 -8.99
C SER A 17 -13.85 -10.86 -8.13
N ALA A 18 -14.63 -10.53 -7.09
CA ALA A 18 -14.15 -9.62 -6.06
C ALA A 18 -12.79 -10.13 -5.56
N PRO A 19 -11.80 -9.25 -5.36
CA PRO A 19 -10.50 -9.66 -4.87
C PRO A 19 -10.67 -10.37 -3.52
N VAL A 20 -9.91 -11.45 -3.32
CA VAL A 20 -9.91 -12.20 -2.06
C VAL A 20 -9.39 -11.26 -0.96
N THR A 21 -10.12 -11.15 0.14
CA THR A 21 -9.68 -10.36 1.30
C THR A 21 -8.38 -10.93 1.85
N LEU A 22 -7.35 -10.09 1.96
CA LEU A 22 -6.05 -10.48 2.48
C LEU A 22 -6.05 -10.45 4.01
N GLU A 23 -5.56 -11.53 4.62
CA GLU A 23 -5.34 -11.59 6.07
C GLU A 23 -3.98 -10.97 6.42
N VAL A 24 -4.00 -9.71 6.83
CA VAL A 24 -2.78 -8.99 7.22
C VAL A 24 -2.33 -9.33 8.64
N PHE A 25 -3.22 -9.70 9.55
CA PHE A 25 -2.88 -9.90 10.96
C PHE A 25 -2.62 -11.37 11.29
N ASP A 26 -1.64 -11.66 12.14
CA ASP A 26 -1.33 -13.02 12.56
C ASP A 26 -2.45 -13.62 13.43
N ARG A 27 -3.20 -12.75 14.11
CA ARG A 27 -4.29 -13.10 15.02
C ARG A 27 -5.52 -12.22 14.77
N PRO A 28 -6.73 -12.80 14.82
CA PRO A 28 -7.97 -12.03 14.66
C PRO A 28 -8.18 -11.07 15.83
N ALA A 29 -9.00 -10.04 15.61
CA ALA A 29 -9.41 -9.14 16.69
C ALA A 29 -10.08 -9.95 17.83
N GLY A 30 -9.54 -9.81 19.04
CA GLY A 30 -10.06 -10.46 20.25
C GLY A 30 -10.67 -9.46 21.22
N GLY A 31 -11.16 -9.96 22.36
CA GLY A 31 -11.64 -9.12 23.47
C GLY A 31 -10.53 -8.58 24.39
N VAL A 32 -9.25 -8.80 24.02
CA VAL A 32 -8.09 -8.33 24.79
C VAL A 32 -7.86 -6.85 24.47
N ALA A 33 -7.53 -6.04 25.48
CA ALA A 33 -7.19 -4.64 25.25
C ALA A 33 -5.92 -4.55 24.37
N PRO A 34 -5.90 -3.67 23.35
CA PRO A 34 -4.77 -3.56 22.43
C PRO A 34 -3.52 -3.08 23.18
N SER A 35 -2.35 -3.56 22.75
CA SER A 35 -1.06 -3.15 23.29
C SER A 35 -0.11 -2.87 22.15
N PHE A 36 0.43 -1.65 22.10
CA PHE A 36 1.20 -1.18 20.96
C PHE A 36 2.71 -1.25 21.17
N ASP A 37 3.43 -1.64 20.13
CA ASP A 37 4.88 -1.51 19.99
C ASP A 37 5.20 -0.83 18.65
N THR A 38 6.45 -0.42 18.44
CA THR A 38 6.87 0.26 17.21
C THR A 38 8.18 -0.29 16.67
N VAL A 39 8.17 -0.66 15.39
CA VAL A 39 9.38 -0.93 14.60
C VAL A 39 9.63 0.29 13.72
N ARG A 40 10.89 0.71 13.59
CA ARG A 40 11.27 1.87 12.78
C ARG A 40 12.20 1.44 11.67
N THR A 41 11.90 1.85 10.44
CA THR A 41 12.80 1.75 9.30
C THR A 41 13.20 3.15 8.86
N SER A 42 14.48 3.33 8.57
CA SER A 42 15.02 4.54 7.97
C SER A 42 15.65 4.18 6.63
N PRO A 43 14.87 4.19 5.53
CA PRO A 43 15.43 4.06 4.20
C PRO A 43 16.54 5.09 3.91
N SER A 44 17.37 4.82 2.90
CA SER A 44 18.46 5.72 2.54
C SER A 44 17.96 7.12 2.16
N SER A 45 18.82 8.14 2.34
CA SER A 45 18.56 9.50 1.87
C SER A 45 18.52 9.62 0.34
N GLU A 46 18.89 8.58 -0.41
CA GLU A 46 18.67 8.54 -1.86
C GLU A 46 17.20 8.23 -2.15
N LEU A 47 16.57 7.34 -1.38
CA LEU A 47 15.20 6.88 -1.65
C LEU A 47 14.16 8.01 -1.55
N ILE A 48 14.42 9.01 -0.72
CA ILE A 48 13.54 10.18 -0.61
C ILE A 48 13.58 11.05 -1.88
N VAL A 49 14.77 11.18 -2.48
CA VAL A 49 14.98 11.93 -3.72
C VAL A 49 14.37 11.17 -4.89
N GLU A 50 14.56 9.84 -4.93
CA GLU A 50 13.92 8.96 -5.91
C GLU A 50 12.40 9.00 -5.79
N LEU A 51 11.84 9.01 -4.58
CA LEU A 51 10.39 9.14 -4.38
C LEU A 51 9.86 10.47 -4.94
N ASP A 52 10.54 11.58 -4.66
CA ASP A 52 10.13 12.90 -5.17
C ASP A 52 10.25 12.97 -6.70
N ALA A 53 11.36 12.50 -7.25
CA ALA A 53 11.61 12.48 -8.69
C ALA A 53 10.61 11.57 -9.43
N ALA A 54 10.31 10.40 -8.87
CA ALA A 54 9.31 9.48 -9.42
C ALA A 54 7.91 10.10 -9.36
N ALA A 55 7.50 10.69 -8.23
CA ALA A 55 6.21 11.37 -8.12
C ALA A 55 6.05 12.48 -9.17
N GLU A 56 7.08 13.31 -9.35
CA GLU A 56 7.10 14.34 -10.38
C GLU A 56 7.03 13.77 -11.81
N TRP A 57 7.84 12.75 -12.11
CA TRP A 57 7.91 12.15 -13.45
C TRP A 57 6.62 11.40 -13.83
N LEU A 58 6.04 10.67 -12.87
CA LEU A 58 4.81 9.89 -13.04
C LEU A 58 3.55 10.77 -13.05
N GLY A 59 3.65 12.00 -12.51
CA GLY A 59 2.51 12.90 -12.34
C GLY A 59 1.52 12.42 -11.26
N VAL A 60 2.02 11.76 -10.22
CA VAL A 60 1.23 11.18 -9.12
C VAL A 60 1.61 11.80 -7.78
N GLN A 61 0.75 11.61 -6.78
CA GLN A 61 1.07 11.98 -5.41
C GLN A 61 2.03 10.96 -4.77
N PRO A 62 2.96 11.36 -3.86
CA PRO A 62 3.81 10.43 -3.13
C PRO A 62 3.02 9.35 -2.37
N GLU A 63 1.83 9.69 -1.89
CA GLU A 63 0.90 8.76 -1.24
C GLU A 63 0.53 7.57 -2.14
N GLU A 64 0.40 7.77 -3.45
CA GLU A 64 0.08 6.70 -4.41
C GLU A 64 1.25 5.71 -4.55
N ILE A 65 2.48 6.22 -4.60
CA ILE A 65 3.70 5.40 -4.65
C ILE A 65 3.88 4.63 -3.34
N LEU A 66 3.71 5.30 -2.20
CA LEU A 66 3.80 4.68 -0.87
C LEU A 66 2.73 3.60 -0.68
N LEU A 67 1.51 3.84 -1.16
CA LEU A 67 0.40 2.90 -1.10
C LEU A 67 0.66 1.68 -2.01
N ALA A 68 1.16 1.89 -3.23
CA ALA A 68 1.55 0.80 -4.14
C ALA A 68 2.67 -0.06 -3.54
N ALA A 69 3.68 0.57 -2.92
CA ALA A 69 4.75 -0.12 -2.23
C ALA A 69 4.23 -0.92 -1.02
N LEU A 70 3.28 -0.37 -0.25
CA LEU A 70 2.62 -1.11 0.84
C LEU A 70 1.86 -2.33 0.32
N GLY A 71 1.17 -2.21 -0.82
CA GLY A 71 0.49 -3.33 -1.48
C GLY A 71 1.46 -4.44 -1.89
N ARG A 72 2.65 -4.07 -2.39
CA ARG A 72 3.74 -5.01 -2.67
C ARG A 72 4.29 -5.66 -1.41
N VAL A 73 4.46 -4.91 -0.31
CA VAL A 73 4.92 -5.46 0.99
C VAL A 73 3.95 -6.52 1.51
N PHE A 74 2.65 -6.20 1.55
CA PHE A 74 1.64 -7.17 1.98
C PHE A 74 1.57 -8.36 1.03
N GLY A 75 1.67 -8.13 -0.27
CA GLY A 75 1.82 -9.19 -1.27
C GLY A 75 2.93 -10.19 -0.92
N ARG A 76 4.14 -9.69 -0.70
CA ARG A 76 5.33 -10.52 -0.43
C ARG A 76 5.29 -11.24 0.92
N THR A 77 4.66 -10.64 1.93
CA THR A 77 4.71 -11.13 3.33
C THR A 77 3.44 -11.85 3.78
N ARG A 78 2.31 -11.66 3.09
CA ARG A 78 1.00 -12.24 3.43
C ARG A 78 0.34 -12.96 2.25
N GLY A 79 0.80 -12.72 1.03
CA GLY A 79 0.23 -13.27 -0.19
C GLY A 79 -0.64 -12.25 -0.93
N ASP A 80 -1.21 -12.71 -2.05
CA ASP A 80 -1.98 -11.86 -2.95
C ASP A 80 -3.43 -11.69 -2.46
N GLY A 81 -4.01 -10.51 -2.67
CA GLY A 81 -5.38 -10.21 -2.26
C GLY A 81 -5.69 -8.72 -2.25
N ALA A 82 -6.70 -8.32 -1.48
CA ALA A 82 -6.99 -6.92 -1.21
C ALA A 82 -7.22 -6.65 0.28
N VAL A 83 -6.78 -5.49 0.75
CA VAL A 83 -6.97 -5.04 2.14
C VAL A 83 -7.53 -3.62 2.17
N SER A 84 -8.40 -3.33 3.13
CA SER A 84 -8.85 -1.95 3.38
C SER A 84 -7.78 -1.18 4.14
N VAL A 85 -7.40 -0.01 3.62
CA VAL A 85 -6.39 0.88 4.20
C VAL A 85 -6.97 2.27 4.32
N ASP A 86 -6.88 2.87 5.50
CA ASP A 86 -7.11 4.30 5.63
C ASP A 86 -5.85 5.03 5.20
N VAL A 87 -5.96 6.05 4.35
CA VAL A 87 -4.82 6.86 3.91
C VAL A 87 -5.00 8.30 4.38
N THR A 88 -3.98 8.86 5.02
CA THR A 88 -3.90 10.27 5.41
C THR A 88 -2.61 10.90 4.90
N GLY A 89 -2.70 12.11 4.36
CA GLY A 89 -1.55 12.84 3.81
C GLY A 89 -1.98 14.03 2.95
N GLY A 90 -1.08 15.02 2.79
CA GLY A 90 -1.33 16.21 1.97
C GLY A 90 -2.35 17.24 2.50
N GLN A 91 -2.68 18.25 1.68
CA GLN A 91 -3.58 19.39 2.01
C GLN A 91 -5.08 19.03 1.96
N ARG A 92 -5.44 17.75 1.85
CA ARG A 92 -6.84 17.33 1.71
C ARG A 92 -7.23 16.21 2.67
N TRP A 93 -7.77 16.64 3.82
CA TRP A 93 -8.86 16.00 4.56
C TRP A 93 -8.62 14.61 5.21
N LEU A 94 -9.52 14.34 6.17
CA LEU A 94 -9.56 13.22 7.11
C LEU A 94 -9.75 11.87 6.39
N HIS A 95 -8.87 10.90 6.66
CA HIS A 95 -8.95 9.46 6.37
C HIS A 95 -9.71 9.04 5.09
N HIS A 96 -8.99 8.64 4.04
CA HIS A 96 -9.56 8.01 2.84
C HIS A 96 -9.49 6.48 2.97
N PRO A 97 -10.59 5.78 3.30
CA PRO A 97 -10.61 4.33 3.24
C PRO A 97 -10.55 3.90 1.78
N VAL A 98 -9.54 3.13 1.42
CA VAL A 98 -9.32 2.60 0.07
C VAL A 98 -9.17 1.09 0.11
N SER A 99 -9.55 0.41 -0.98
CA SER A 99 -9.24 -1.00 -1.18
C SER A 99 -7.89 -1.10 -1.89
N LEU A 100 -6.87 -1.54 -1.16
CA LEU A 100 -5.52 -1.72 -1.67
C LEU A 100 -5.37 -3.13 -2.25
N LEU A 101 -5.01 -3.22 -3.54
CA LEU A 101 -4.56 -4.47 -4.15
C LEU A 101 -3.16 -4.82 -3.66
N CYS A 102 -2.97 -6.07 -3.26
CA CYS A 102 -1.71 -6.61 -2.78
C CYS A 102 -1.28 -7.77 -3.67
N ALA A 103 -0.03 -7.74 -4.11
CA ALA A 103 0.53 -8.80 -4.93
C ALA A 103 2.04 -8.92 -4.71
N ALA A 104 2.54 -10.15 -4.56
CA ALA A 104 3.96 -10.39 -4.34
C ALA A 104 4.81 -10.09 -5.58
N ALA A 105 4.31 -10.49 -6.75
CA ALA A 105 4.96 -10.37 -8.05
C ALA A 105 3.92 -10.62 -9.18
N VAL A 106 4.27 -11.47 -10.15
CA VAL A 106 3.45 -11.82 -11.32
C VAL A 106 2.07 -12.35 -10.89
N PRO A 107 0.97 -11.90 -11.53
CA PRO A 107 0.92 -11.10 -12.77
C PRO A 107 1.03 -9.58 -12.59
N MET A 108 1.05 -9.07 -11.35
CA MET A 108 1.02 -7.63 -11.10
C MET A 108 2.43 -7.05 -11.04
N GLY A 109 2.81 -6.28 -12.05
CA GLY A 109 4.05 -5.52 -12.05
C GLY A 109 3.96 -4.24 -11.21
N PRO A 110 5.06 -3.46 -11.18
CA PRO A 110 5.12 -2.17 -10.49
C PRO A 110 4.09 -1.17 -11.03
N THR A 111 3.94 -1.14 -12.36
CA THR A 111 2.98 -0.26 -13.04
C THR A 111 1.54 -0.62 -12.67
N GLU A 112 1.17 -1.90 -12.67
CA GLU A 112 -0.18 -2.34 -12.35
C GLU A 112 -0.53 -2.06 -10.87
N LEU A 113 0.44 -2.18 -9.95
CA LEU A 113 0.23 -1.81 -8.54
C LEU A 113 0.05 -0.30 -8.38
N LEU A 114 0.85 0.52 -9.07
CA LEU A 114 0.70 1.97 -9.03
C LEU A 114 -0.64 2.41 -9.62
N GLN A 115 -1.05 1.83 -10.75
CA GLN A 115 -2.37 2.06 -11.34
C GLN A 115 -3.50 1.68 -10.37
N GLY A 116 -3.37 0.57 -9.66
CA GLY A 116 -4.32 0.16 -8.62
C GLY A 116 -4.41 1.18 -7.48
N ALA A 117 -3.26 1.67 -6.98
CA ALA A 117 -3.21 2.68 -5.94
C ALA A 117 -3.81 4.02 -6.41
N HIS A 118 -3.49 4.45 -7.63
CA HIS A 118 -4.04 5.65 -8.27
C HIS A 118 -5.56 5.61 -8.35
N ALA A 119 -6.11 4.51 -8.88
CA ALA A 119 -7.55 4.32 -8.99
C ALA A 119 -8.20 4.29 -7.61
N ALA A 120 -7.62 3.57 -6.65
CA ALA A 120 -8.17 3.44 -5.31
C ALA A 120 -8.26 4.78 -4.57
N LEU A 121 -7.25 5.65 -4.72
CA LEU A 121 -7.25 7.00 -4.12
C LEU A 121 -8.14 7.99 -4.90
N SER A 122 -8.24 7.85 -6.21
CA SER A 122 -9.11 8.70 -7.06
C SER A 122 -10.60 8.42 -6.83
N ASP A 123 -10.96 7.15 -6.61
CA ASP A 123 -12.33 6.69 -6.38
C ASP A 123 -12.76 6.81 -4.90
N ALA A 124 -11.81 7.10 -4.00
CA ALA A 124 -12.06 7.14 -2.56
C ALA A 124 -13.17 8.15 -2.23
N PRO A 125 -14.28 7.72 -1.60
CA PRO A 125 -15.31 8.65 -1.18
C PRO A 125 -14.71 9.59 -0.13
N GLY A 126 -14.78 10.91 -0.35
CA GLY A 126 -14.35 11.94 0.61
C GLY A 126 -15.22 12.03 1.87
N VAL A 127 -15.85 10.93 2.27
CA VAL A 127 -16.75 10.79 3.40
C VAL A 127 -16.21 9.69 4.32
N ALA A 128 -16.25 9.93 5.63
CA ALA A 128 -15.82 8.95 6.62
C ALA A 128 -16.59 7.61 6.47
N GLY A 129 -15.87 6.55 6.14
CA GLY A 129 -16.34 5.16 6.17
C GLY A 129 -16.10 4.48 7.52
N PRO A 130 -16.44 3.18 7.66
CA PRO A 130 -15.93 2.40 8.79
C PRO A 130 -14.41 2.40 8.77
N GLN A 131 -13.80 2.63 9.93
CA GLN A 131 -12.34 2.71 10.08
C GLN A 131 -11.70 1.38 9.64
N SER A 132 -10.67 1.48 8.79
CA SER A 132 -9.87 0.32 8.40
C SER A 132 -8.99 -0.13 9.56
N GLU A 133 -8.52 -1.38 9.53
CA GLU A 133 -7.59 -1.87 10.56
C GLU A 133 -6.14 -1.42 10.30
N VAL A 134 -5.85 -1.00 9.07
CA VAL A 134 -4.55 -0.51 8.60
C VAL A 134 -4.64 0.98 8.27
N LEU A 135 -3.65 1.77 8.71
CA LEU A 135 -3.48 3.18 8.36
C LEU A 135 -2.13 3.40 7.68
N LEU A 136 -2.12 4.06 6.52
CA LEU A 136 -0.95 4.69 5.94
C LEU A 136 -1.04 6.20 6.18
N GLU A 137 -0.13 6.73 6.98
CA GLU A 137 -0.06 8.16 7.30
C GLU A 137 1.20 8.78 6.70
N VAL A 138 1.05 9.86 5.94
CA VAL A 138 2.14 10.52 5.23
C VAL A 138 2.21 11.99 5.64
N GLY A 139 3.32 12.38 6.26
CA GLY A 139 3.54 13.78 6.63
C GLY A 139 4.26 13.97 7.97
N PRO A 140 4.60 15.21 8.35
CA PRO A 140 5.50 15.50 9.46
C PRO A 140 4.91 15.25 10.86
N ALA A 141 3.59 15.15 10.97
CA ALA A 141 2.91 14.93 12.24
C ALA A 141 2.22 13.56 12.21
N ALA A 142 2.58 12.69 13.15
CA ALA A 142 1.81 11.50 13.42
C ALA A 142 0.47 11.89 14.05
N ASN A 143 -0.64 11.34 13.58
CA ASN A 143 -1.89 11.40 14.30
C ASN A 143 -1.81 10.40 15.47
N GLN A 144 -1.60 10.94 16.67
CA GLN A 144 -1.24 10.17 17.87
C GLN A 144 -2.38 9.29 18.44
N ALA A 145 -3.56 9.26 17.81
CA ALA A 145 -4.65 8.41 18.25
C ALA A 145 -4.47 6.98 17.70
N ALA A 146 -3.75 6.14 18.46
CA ALA A 146 -3.59 4.70 18.21
C ALA A 146 -4.95 3.99 18.19
N SER A 147 -5.60 4.01 17.02
CA SER A 147 -6.93 3.44 16.79
C SER A 147 -6.90 2.33 15.73
N HIS A 148 -5.88 2.31 14.88
CA HIS A 148 -5.63 1.26 13.91
C HIS A 148 -4.78 0.16 14.51
N ALA A 149 -5.02 -1.09 14.08
CA ALA A 149 -4.25 -2.24 14.53
C ALA A 149 -2.84 -2.27 13.92
N LEU A 150 -2.65 -1.65 12.75
CA LEU A 150 -1.36 -1.38 12.13
C LEU A 150 -1.36 0.04 11.54
N THR A 151 -0.39 0.85 11.95
CA THR A 151 -0.14 2.18 11.38
C THR A 151 1.27 2.23 10.81
N VAL A 152 1.37 2.64 9.55
CA VAL A 152 2.64 2.97 8.87
C VAL A 152 2.71 4.48 8.72
N HIS A 153 3.52 5.13 9.56
CA HIS A 153 3.72 6.58 9.50
C HIS A 153 5.00 6.91 8.75
N VAL A 154 4.86 7.46 7.54
CA VAL A 154 5.95 7.85 6.67
C VAL A 154 6.17 9.36 6.76
N HIS A 155 7.37 9.76 7.16
CA HIS A 155 7.71 11.17 7.34
C HIS A 155 9.18 11.45 7.02
N ARG A 156 9.50 12.74 6.86
CA ARG A 156 10.87 13.20 6.60
C ARG A 156 11.54 13.57 7.91
N VAL A 157 12.76 13.11 8.10
CA VAL A 157 13.64 13.53 9.20
C VAL A 157 14.96 13.98 8.59
N GLY A 158 15.15 15.29 8.47
CA GLY A 158 16.28 15.85 7.74
C GLY A 158 16.19 15.51 6.25
N ASP A 159 17.21 14.82 5.74
CA ASP A 159 17.34 14.31 4.37
C ASP A 159 16.98 12.81 4.26
N ALA A 160 16.46 12.20 5.33
CA ALA A 160 16.07 10.80 5.32
C ALA A 160 14.54 10.63 5.31
N LEU A 161 14.08 9.59 4.62
CA LEU A 161 12.73 9.06 4.79
C LEU A 161 12.73 8.20 6.07
N GLN A 162 11.68 8.29 6.87
CA GLN A 162 11.46 7.44 8.03
C GLN A 162 10.07 6.82 7.94
N ALA A 163 9.98 5.53 8.26
CA ALA A 163 8.74 4.78 8.37
C ALA A 163 8.64 4.18 9.77
N ASP A 164 7.68 4.65 10.56
CA ASP A 164 7.37 4.13 11.89
C ASP A 164 6.16 3.18 11.78
N TRP A 165 6.37 1.92 12.15
CA TRP A 165 5.37 0.84 12.11
C TRP A 165 4.85 0.61 13.52
N SER A 166 3.76 1.28 13.88
CA SER A 166 3.06 1.07 15.14
C SER A 166 2.03 -0.04 14.98
N TYR A 167 2.06 -1.05 15.84
CA TYR A 167 1.21 -2.23 15.69
C TYR A 167 0.68 -2.74 17.01
N ASP A 168 -0.53 -3.31 16.98
CA ASP A 168 -1.12 -4.02 18.11
C ASP A 168 -0.45 -5.39 18.26
N THR A 169 0.37 -5.55 19.30
CA THR A 169 1.07 -6.79 19.67
C THR A 169 0.10 -7.94 20.00
N THR A 170 -1.17 -7.64 20.28
CA THR A 170 -2.21 -8.67 20.45
C THR A 170 -2.72 -9.23 19.12
N ARG A 171 -2.32 -8.63 17.99
CA ARG A 171 -2.72 -9.02 16.63
C ARG A 171 -1.57 -9.35 15.69
N LEU A 172 -0.41 -8.75 15.89
CA LEU A 172 0.80 -8.97 15.10
C LEU A 172 1.97 -9.37 16.01
N ASP A 173 2.72 -10.38 15.57
CA ASP A 173 4.02 -10.70 16.11
C ASP A 173 5.05 -9.67 15.63
N ARG A 174 6.03 -9.37 16.49
CA ARG A 174 7.11 -8.44 16.14
C ARG A 174 7.85 -8.85 14.87
N TYR A 175 8.13 -10.14 14.72
CA TYR A 175 8.81 -10.68 13.55
C TYR A 175 8.04 -10.41 12.24
N SER A 176 6.71 -10.56 12.27
CA SER A 176 5.83 -10.25 11.14
C SER A 176 5.92 -8.79 10.70
N VAL A 177 6.08 -7.86 11.66
CA VAL A 177 6.21 -6.43 11.38
C VAL A 177 7.63 -6.09 10.94
N GLU A 178 8.65 -6.70 11.52
CA GLU A 178 10.05 -6.54 11.09
C GLU A 178 10.22 -6.98 9.63
N GLU A 179 9.63 -8.11 9.22
CA GLU A 179 9.67 -8.56 7.83
C GLU A 179 8.98 -7.56 6.88
N MET A 180 7.81 -7.03 7.24
CA MET A 180 7.13 -5.99 6.46
C MET A 180 7.99 -4.73 6.33
N ALA A 181 8.59 -4.31 7.44
CA ALA A 181 9.41 -3.11 7.55
C ALA A 181 10.72 -3.24 6.75
N GLU A 182 11.28 -4.45 6.64
CA GLU A 182 12.42 -4.79 5.78
C GLU A 182 12.07 -4.83 4.29
N GLN A 183 10.85 -5.28 3.94
CA GLN A 183 10.38 -5.30 2.56
C GLN A 183 10.02 -3.92 2.00
N PHE A 184 9.65 -2.98 2.86
CA PHE A 184 9.14 -1.67 2.42
C PHE A 184 10.12 -0.83 1.58
N PRO A 185 11.40 -0.66 1.96
CA PRO A 185 12.37 0.01 1.10
C PRO A 185 12.57 -0.69 -0.25
N LEU A 186 12.56 -2.03 -0.25
CA LEU A 186 12.73 -2.83 -1.47
C LEU A 186 11.53 -2.66 -2.42
N ALA A 187 10.33 -2.61 -1.87
CA ALA A 187 9.11 -2.33 -2.63
C ALA A 187 9.12 -0.90 -3.18
N LEU A 188 9.54 0.10 -2.40
CA LEU A 188 9.64 1.48 -2.87
C LEU A 188 10.60 1.61 -4.05
N ILE A 189 11.81 1.03 -3.94
CA ILE A 189 12.79 1.03 -5.04
C ILE A 189 12.19 0.41 -6.30
N GLU A 190 11.48 -0.71 -6.17
CA GLU A 190 10.81 -1.37 -7.30
C GLU A 190 9.80 -0.42 -7.96
N ILE A 191 8.89 0.19 -7.20
CA ILE A 191 7.86 1.08 -7.74
C ILE A 191 8.48 2.34 -8.37
N THR A 192 9.44 2.99 -7.70
CA THR A 192 10.05 4.24 -8.20
C THR A 192 10.91 4.02 -9.44
N SER A 193 11.48 2.83 -9.62
CA SER A 193 12.38 2.53 -10.75
C SER A 193 11.64 2.01 -11.98
N ASP A 194 10.62 1.18 -11.80
CA ASP A 194 10.05 0.35 -12.88
C ASP A 194 8.59 0.68 -13.21
N ALA A 195 7.91 1.53 -12.44
CA ALA A 195 6.53 1.92 -12.74
C ALA A 195 6.47 2.94 -13.90
N ALA A 196 5.44 2.81 -14.73
CA ALA A 196 5.03 3.82 -15.69
C ALA A 196 3.86 4.65 -15.13
N ALA A 197 3.65 5.84 -15.71
CA ALA A 197 2.56 6.73 -15.31
C ALA A 197 1.19 6.02 -15.40
N PRO A 198 0.30 6.19 -14.40
CA PRO A 198 -1.08 5.71 -14.48
C PRO A 198 -1.82 6.33 -15.68
N LEU A 199 -2.70 5.54 -16.31
CA LEU A 199 -3.52 5.98 -17.45
C LEU A 199 -4.88 6.50 -17.00
#